data_AF-A0A8C5ZLJ5-F1
#
_entry.id   AF-A0A8C5ZLJ5-F1
#
_cell.length_a   1.000
_cell.length_b   1.000
_cell.length_c   1.000
_cell.angle_alpha   90.00
_cell.angle_beta   90.00
_cell.angle_gamma   90.00
#
_symmetry.space_group_name_H-M   'P 1'
#
loop_
_entity.id
_entity.type
_entity.pdbx_description
1 polymer ?
#
loop_
_entity_poly.entity_id
_entity_poly.type
_entity_poly.pdbx_seq_one_letter_code
_entity_poly.pdbx_strand_id
1 'polypeptide(L)'
;MLATTLLHRLRVPVGLNELPKAAGAGCARSLEVCRMGNHASSSLGKSETTPVNQIQETISDNCVVIFSKTSCSYCTMAKNIFRDMNVNYKAVELDMLEYGSQFQDALYKMTGERTVPRIFVNGTFIGGATDTHRLHKEGKLLPLVHQCYLKKKREFQ
;
A
#
# COMPACT_ATOMS: atom_id res chain seq x y z
N MET A 1 25.22 -57.72 1.74
CA MET A 1 26.24 -56.92 2.45
C MET A 1 25.54 -55.70 3.01
N LEU A 2 25.68 -55.52 4.33
CA LEU A 2 24.89 -54.68 5.23
C LEU A 2 25.39 -53.22 5.29
N ALA A 3 24.59 -52.40 6.00
CA ALA A 3 24.83 -51.06 6.57
C ALA A 3 24.29 -49.89 5.71
N THR A 4 23.18 -49.18 6.01
CA THR A 4 22.67 -48.49 7.22
C THR A 4 23.64 -47.54 7.92
N THR A 5 23.41 -46.22 7.79
CA THR A 5 23.64 -45.12 8.77
C THR A 5 23.53 -43.78 8.02
N LEU A 6 23.11 -42.63 8.56
CA LEU A 6 22.53 -42.22 9.84
C LEU A 6 22.23 -40.71 9.70
N LEU A 7 21.02 -40.29 10.09
CA LEU A 7 20.66 -38.89 10.29
C LEU A 7 21.59 -38.23 11.32
N HIS A 8 22.13 -37.05 11.03
CA HIS A 8 22.66 -36.16 12.05
C HIS A 8 21.93 -34.81 12.03
N ARG A 9 21.05 -34.66 13.03
CA ARG A 9 20.54 -33.41 13.54
C ARG A 9 21.69 -32.59 14.13
N LEU A 10 21.89 -31.37 13.66
CA LEU A 10 22.62 -30.36 14.40
C LEU A 10 21.62 -29.42 15.08
N ARG A 11 21.45 -29.63 16.39
CA ARG A 11 20.91 -28.67 17.35
C ARG A 11 22.03 -27.67 17.65
N VAL A 12 21.75 -26.38 17.48
CA VAL A 12 22.56 -25.29 18.06
C VAL A 12 21.84 -24.79 19.31
N PRO A 13 22.49 -24.71 20.48
CA PRO A 13 21.92 -24.09 21.67
C PRO A 13 22.53 -22.70 21.98
N VAL A 14 21.83 -21.97 22.85
CA VAL A 14 22.28 -20.83 23.69
C VAL A 14 22.38 -19.47 22.96
N GLY A 15 21.90 -18.33 23.47
CA GLY A 15 21.45 -18.01 24.82
C GLY A 15 20.69 -16.68 24.93
N LEU A 16 20.07 -16.53 26.10
CA LEU A 16 19.43 -15.33 26.61
C LEU A 16 20.45 -14.19 26.81
N ASN A 17 20.03 -12.96 26.51
CA ASN A 17 20.53 -11.74 27.12
C ASN A 17 19.33 -10.86 27.52
N GLU A 18 19.34 -10.41 28.77
CA GLU A 18 18.26 -9.64 29.43
C GLU A 18 18.45 -8.11 29.33
N LEU A 19 17.32 -7.39 29.16
CA LEU A 19 16.86 -6.08 29.73
C LEU A 19 17.79 -4.83 29.76
N PRO A 20 17.30 -3.56 29.98
CA PRO A 20 15.98 -3.05 30.43
C PRO A 20 15.38 -1.96 29.47
N LYS A 21 14.26 -1.22 29.67
CA LYS A 21 13.70 -0.52 30.85
C LYS A 21 12.32 0.15 30.51
N ALA A 22 11.44 0.19 31.51
CA ALA A 22 10.40 1.20 31.86
C ALA A 22 9.23 1.57 30.91
N ALA A 23 8.00 1.47 31.41
CA ALA A 23 7.24 2.60 31.99
C ALA A 23 5.80 2.15 32.35
N GLY A 24 5.28 2.61 33.50
CA GLY A 24 3.99 2.18 34.04
C GLY A 24 2.80 3.05 33.65
N ALA A 25 1.60 2.57 33.99
CA ALA A 25 0.45 3.38 34.38
C ALA A 25 -0.57 2.45 35.06
N GLY A 26 -1.03 2.86 36.24
CA GLY A 26 -1.97 2.11 37.07
C GLY A 26 -3.38 2.09 36.50
N CYS A 27 -4.13 1.03 36.81
CA CYS A 27 -5.56 0.97 36.64
C CYS A 27 -6.19 0.75 38.03
N ALA A 28 -6.88 1.78 38.53
CA ALA A 28 -7.77 1.68 39.68
C ALA A 28 -9.13 2.26 39.27
N ARG A 29 -10.16 1.66 39.88
CA ARG A 29 -11.51 1.44 39.34
C ARG A 29 -12.47 2.63 39.45
N SER A 30 -13.48 2.54 38.58
CA SER A 30 -14.90 2.90 38.73
C SER A 30 -15.30 4.35 39.01
N LEU A 31 -16.10 4.90 38.09
CA LEU A 31 -17.52 5.19 38.34
C LEU A 31 -18.25 5.30 36.97
N GLU A 32 -19.34 4.55 36.83
CA GLU A 32 -20.27 4.58 35.70
C GLU A 32 -20.94 5.95 35.52
N VAL A 33 -21.17 6.33 34.26
CA VAL A 33 -22.48 6.83 33.81
C VAL A 33 -22.76 6.25 32.42
N CYS A 34 -23.75 5.37 32.33
CA CYS A 34 -24.39 4.99 31.08
C CYS A 34 -25.22 6.16 30.53
N ARG A 35 -24.99 6.60 29.28
CA ARG A 35 -25.94 7.44 28.54
C ARG A 35 -25.92 7.13 27.04
N MET A 36 -27.12 7.07 26.48
CA MET A 36 -27.56 6.50 25.20
C MET A 36 -26.69 6.76 23.95
N GLY A 37 -26.68 5.77 23.06
CA GLY A 37 -26.06 5.86 21.75
C GLY A 37 -26.77 6.81 20.78
N ASN A 38 -26.00 7.23 19.78
CA ASN A 38 -26.50 7.72 18.49
C ASN A 38 -25.82 6.91 17.39
N HIS A 39 -26.44 5.79 17.03
CA HIS A 39 -26.30 5.22 15.70
C HIS A 39 -27.28 5.95 14.79
N ALA A 40 -26.80 6.88 13.98
CA ALA A 40 -27.23 7.09 12.59
C ALA A 40 -26.67 8.40 12.05
N SER A 41 -25.85 8.25 11.01
CA SER A 41 -25.87 9.08 9.81
C SER A 41 -25.59 10.57 10.01
N SER A 42 -24.30 10.92 10.18
CA SER A 42 -23.84 12.23 9.76
C SER A 42 -23.85 12.26 8.22
N SER A 43 -24.97 12.73 7.72
CA SER A 43 -25.21 13.23 6.37
C SER A 43 -23.99 13.95 5.78
N LEU A 44 -23.55 13.44 4.61
CA LEU A 44 -23.09 14.20 3.46
C LEU A 44 -22.94 15.72 3.69
N GLY A 45 -21.76 16.12 4.11
CA GLY A 45 -21.29 17.51 4.04
C GLY A 45 -19.89 17.46 3.47
N LYS A 46 -19.74 17.88 2.20
CA LYS A 46 -18.50 17.89 1.41
C LYS A 46 -17.28 18.21 2.27
N SER A 47 -16.50 17.19 2.62
CA SER A 47 -15.21 17.42 3.25
C SER A 47 -14.28 17.91 2.13
N GLU A 48 -13.85 19.17 2.23
CA GLU A 48 -12.66 19.71 1.58
C GLU A 48 -11.49 18.77 1.89
N THR A 49 -11.41 17.67 1.15
CA THR A 49 -10.41 16.63 1.34
C THR A 49 -9.19 17.08 0.60
N THR A 50 -8.13 17.40 1.34
CA THR A 50 -6.84 17.77 0.75
C THR A 50 -6.43 16.72 -0.30
N PRO A 51 -5.80 17.11 -1.42
CA PRO A 51 -5.36 16.18 -2.46
C PRO A 51 -4.55 14.99 -1.92
N VAL A 52 -3.79 15.20 -0.83
CA VAL A 52 -3.04 14.16 -0.12
C VAL A 52 -3.96 13.07 0.41
N ASN A 53 -5.08 13.44 1.04
CA ASN A 53 -6.04 12.47 1.59
C ASN A 53 -6.68 11.65 0.46
N GLN A 54 -7.08 12.30 -0.63
CA GLN A 54 -7.68 11.61 -1.79
C GLN A 54 -6.70 10.66 -2.46
N ILE A 55 -5.43 11.06 -2.59
CA ILE A 55 -4.35 10.20 -3.07
C ILE A 55 -4.17 8.99 -2.15
N GLN A 56 -4.09 9.21 -0.84
CA GLN A 56 -3.85 8.15 0.14
C GLN A 56 -5.01 7.16 0.19
N GLU A 57 -6.26 7.63 0.14
CA GLU A 57 -7.47 6.81 0.06
C GLU A 57 -7.45 5.96 -1.21
N THR A 58 -7.21 6.59 -2.37
CA THR A 58 -7.12 5.87 -3.65
C THR A 58 -6.05 4.78 -3.61
N ILE A 59 -4.87 5.07 -3.04
CA ILE A 59 -3.76 4.11 -2.88
C ILE A 59 -4.13 2.96 -1.95
N SER A 60 -4.89 3.22 -0.88
CA SER A 60 -5.27 2.20 0.11
C SER A 60 -6.39 1.30 -0.42
N ASP A 61 -7.31 1.85 -1.22
CA ASP A 61 -8.44 1.10 -1.77
C ASP A 61 -8.06 0.16 -2.91
N ASN A 62 -6.98 0.46 -3.63
CA ASN A 62 -6.61 -0.24 -4.86
C ASN A 62 -5.23 -0.89 -4.75
N CYS A 63 -5.09 -2.13 -5.24
CA CYS A 63 -3.79 -2.80 -5.22
C CYS A 63 -2.76 -2.22 -6.16
N VAL A 64 -3.20 -1.59 -7.26
CA VAL A 64 -2.36 -0.87 -8.21
C VAL A 64 -3.02 0.46 -8.52
N VAL A 65 -2.29 1.56 -8.33
CA VAL A 65 -2.71 2.91 -8.70
C VAL A 65 -1.67 3.54 -9.62
N ILE A 66 -2.15 4.14 -10.70
CA ILE A 66 -1.33 4.83 -11.69
C ILE A 66 -1.83 6.27 -11.78
N PHE A 67 -1.11 7.20 -11.16
CA PHE A 67 -1.33 8.63 -11.41
C PHE A 67 -0.72 8.97 -12.76
N SER A 68 -1.55 9.50 -13.66
CA SER A 68 -1.33 9.50 -15.10
C SER A 68 -1.75 10.84 -15.72
N LYS A 69 -1.46 11.03 -17.00
CA LYS A 69 -2.14 11.99 -17.87
C LYS A 69 -2.57 11.30 -19.16
N THR A 70 -3.65 11.75 -19.78
CA THR A 70 -4.19 11.08 -20.98
C THR A 70 -3.28 11.19 -22.20
N SER A 71 -2.52 12.27 -22.32
CA SER A 71 -1.58 12.53 -23.42
C SER A 71 -0.17 11.94 -23.21
N CYS A 72 0.04 11.14 -22.16
CA CYS A 72 1.36 10.66 -21.74
C CYS A 72 1.67 9.24 -22.25
N SER A 73 2.64 9.12 -23.17
CA SER A 73 3.05 7.81 -23.74
C SER A 73 3.66 6.85 -22.71
N TYR A 74 4.47 7.36 -21.77
CA TYR A 74 5.02 6.56 -20.66
C TYR A 74 3.93 6.01 -19.72
N CYS A 75 2.84 6.76 -19.56
CA CYS A 75 1.70 6.35 -18.77
C CYS A 75 0.95 5.21 -19.48
N THR A 76 0.76 5.30 -20.80
CA THR A 76 0.24 4.21 -21.62
C THR A 76 1.12 2.96 -21.55
N MET A 77 2.44 3.10 -21.64
CA MET A 77 3.38 1.98 -21.48
C MET A 77 3.19 1.26 -20.14
N ALA A 78 3.14 2.01 -19.03
CA ALA A 78 2.93 1.44 -17.70
C ALA A 78 1.57 0.73 -17.57
N LYS A 79 0.49 1.35 -18.08
CA LYS A 79 -0.85 0.74 -18.12
C LYS A 79 -0.88 -0.58 -18.89
N ASN A 80 -0.17 -0.63 -20.03
CA ASN A 80 -0.08 -1.84 -20.85
C ASN A 80 0.61 -2.98 -20.09
N ILE A 81 1.69 -2.72 -19.34
CA ILE A 81 2.36 -3.76 -18.53
C ILE A 81 1.36 -4.45 -17.58
N PHE A 82 0.53 -3.69 -16.86
CA PHE A 82 -0.47 -4.29 -15.97
C PHE A 82 -1.60 -4.99 -16.73
N ARG A 83 -2.06 -4.41 -17.85
CA ARG A 83 -3.06 -5.04 -18.72
C ARG A 83 -2.57 -6.39 -19.26
N ASP A 84 -1.33 -6.46 -19.73
CA ASP A 84 -0.75 -7.65 -20.35
C ASP A 84 -0.49 -8.75 -19.30
N MET A 85 -0.27 -8.38 -18.04
CA MET A 85 -0.28 -9.30 -16.89
C MET A 85 -1.69 -9.67 -16.40
N ASN A 86 -2.73 -9.14 -17.02
CA ASN A 86 -4.13 -9.32 -16.63
C ASN A 86 -4.43 -8.86 -15.17
N VAL A 87 -3.75 -7.79 -14.74
CA VAL A 87 -3.89 -7.15 -13.43
C VAL A 87 -4.74 -5.89 -13.54
N ASN A 88 -5.77 -5.80 -12.71
CA ASN A 88 -6.58 -4.58 -12.60
C ASN A 88 -5.81 -3.45 -11.93
N TYR A 89 -5.98 -2.22 -12.45
CA TYR A 89 -5.40 -1.02 -11.88
C TYR A 89 -6.40 0.13 -11.87
N LYS A 90 -6.21 1.07 -10.94
CA LYS A 90 -6.90 2.36 -10.94
C LYS A 90 -6.01 3.40 -11.58
N ALA A 91 -6.42 3.95 -12.72
CA ALA A 91 -5.79 5.14 -13.30
C ALA A 91 -6.47 6.40 -12.77
N VAL A 92 -5.66 7.40 -12.42
CA VAL A 92 -6.11 8.75 -12.06
C VAL A 92 -5.49 9.71 -13.07
N GLU A 93 -6.30 10.21 -14.00
CA GLU A 93 -5.86 11.11 -15.07
C GLU A 93 -5.85 12.55 -14.55
N LEU A 94 -4.67 13.04 -14.17
CA LEU A 94 -4.51 14.33 -13.49
C LEU A 94 -4.90 15.52 -14.38
N ASP A 95 -4.77 15.40 -15.69
CA ASP A 95 -5.17 16.40 -16.67
C ASP A 95 -6.69 16.52 -16.86
N MET A 96 -7.46 15.55 -16.34
CA MET A 96 -8.92 15.58 -16.35
C MET A 96 -9.53 16.05 -15.02
N LEU A 97 -8.69 16.30 -14.00
CA LEU A 97 -9.12 16.80 -12.70
C LEU A 97 -9.02 18.33 -12.67
N GLU A 98 -10.06 19.00 -12.17
CA GLU A 98 -10.07 20.44 -11.93
C GLU A 98 -8.87 20.88 -11.07
N TYR A 99 -8.51 20.09 -10.07
CA TYR A 99 -7.39 20.34 -9.15
C TYR A 99 -6.15 19.49 -9.44
N GLY A 100 -5.95 19.08 -10.70
CA GLY A 100 -4.84 18.20 -11.12
C GLY A 100 -3.45 18.68 -10.71
N SER A 101 -3.18 20.00 -10.76
CA SER A 101 -1.89 20.56 -10.32
C SER A 101 -1.63 20.33 -8.83
N GLN A 102 -2.67 20.41 -8.00
CA GLN A 102 -2.54 20.21 -6.55
C GLN A 102 -2.25 18.73 -6.23
N PHE A 103 -2.81 17.81 -7.01
CA PHE A 103 -2.43 16.39 -6.97
C PHE A 103 -0.95 16.20 -7.33
N GLN A 104 -0.45 16.88 -8.37
CA GLN A 104 0.97 16.80 -8.73
C GLN A 104 1.87 17.34 -7.60
N ASP A 105 1.46 18.38 -6.88
CA ASP A 105 2.21 18.94 -5.75
C ASP A 105 2.20 18.01 -4.53
N ALA A 106 1.07 17.36 -4.26
CA ALA A 106 0.97 16.33 -3.24
C ALA A 106 1.85 15.11 -3.59
N LEU A 107 1.79 14.63 -4.84
CA LEU A 107 2.64 13.54 -5.33
C LEU A 107 4.12 13.89 -5.25
N TYR A 108 4.51 15.14 -5.51
CA TYR A 108 5.89 15.60 -5.33
C TYR A 108 6.36 15.46 -3.89
N LYS A 109 5.54 15.87 -2.92
CA LYS A 109 5.87 15.70 -1.48
C LYS A 109 6.01 14.22 -1.09
N MET A 110 5.24 13.33 -1.70
CA MET A 110 5.24 11.89 -1.40
C MET A 110 6.35 11.11 -2.12
N THR A 111 6.71 11.51 -3.33
CA THR A 111 7.52 10.70 -4.26
C THR A 111 8.79 11.39 -4.75
N GLY A 112 8.97 12.68 -4.42
CA GLY A 112 10.10 13.48 -4.83
C GLY A 112 9.97 14.15 -6.22
N GLU A 113 8.96 13.79 -7.03
CA GLU A 113 8.79 14.35 -8.38
C GLU A 113 7.32 14.63 -8.74
N ARG A 114 7.10 15.65 -9.57
CA ARG A 114 5.75 16.03 -10.08
C ARG A 114 5.35 15.27 -11.35
N THR A 115 6.30 14.64 -12.04
CA THR A 115 6.09 14.08 -13.39
C THR A 115 5.24 12.81 -13.33
N VAL A 116 4.53 12.50 -14.40
CA VAL A 116 3.76 11.25 -14.52
C VAL A 116 4.50 10.25 -15.42
N PRO A 117 4.30 8.93 -15.24
CA PRO A 117 3.42 8.31 -14.23
C PRO A 117 4.06 8.21 -12.85
N ARG A 118 3.23 8.26 -11.79
CA ARG A 118 3.61 7.85 -10.42
C ARG A 118 2.81 6.61 -10.05
N ILE A 119 3.51 5.51 -9.78
CA ILE A 119 2.88 4.18 -9.67
C ILE A 119 3.05 3.64 -8.26
N PHE A 120 1.92 3.21 -7.69
CA PHE A 120 1.86 2.61 -6.37
C PHE A 120 1.32 1.18 -6.49
N VAL A 121 1.96 0.24 -5.78
CA VAL A 121 1.53 -1.15 -5.69
C VAL A 121 1.51 -1.55 -4.23
N ASN A 122 0.41 -2.17 -3.77
CA ASN A 122 0.25 -2.60 -2.38
C ASN A 122 0.53 -1.44 -1.38
N GLY A 123 0.00 -0.25 -1.67
CA GLY A 123 0.19 0.95 -0.84
C GLY A 123 1.58 1.59 -0.92
N THR A 124 2.53 1.01 -1.66
CA THR A 124 3.93 1.47 -1.69
C THR A 124 4.26 2.10 -3.05
N PHE A 125 4.96 3.23 -3.05
CA PHE A 125 5.47 3.85 -4.26
C PHE A 125 6.59 2.99 -4.87
N ILE A 126 6.44 2.58 -6.13
CA ILE A 126 7.42 1.71 -6.81
C ILE A 126 8.23 2.45 -7.88
N GLY A 127 7.92 3.72 -8.14
CA GLY A 127 8.61 4.55 -9.14
C GLY A 127 7.73 4.98 -10.31
N GLY A 128 8.38 5.26 -11.43
CA GLY A 128 7.75 5.64 -12.70
C GLY A 128 7.59 4.46 -13.66
N ALA A 129 7.44 4.79 -14.94
CA ALA A 129 7.23 3.79 -15.99
C ALA A 129 8.45 2.88 -16.17
N THR A 130 9.67 3.46 -16.12
CA THR A 130 10.94 2.72 -16.24
C THR A 130 11.13 1.74 -15.09
N ASP A 131 10.86 2.17 -13.85
CA ASP A 131 10.96 1.29 -12.67
C ASP A 131 9.96 0.14 -12.73
N THR A 132 8.74 0.44 -13.15
CA THR A 132 7.68 -0.57 -13.33
C THR A 132 8.06 -1.59 -14.38
N HIS A 133 8.58 -1.14 -15.53
CA HIS A 133 9.08 -2.03 -16.59
C HIS A 133 10.24 -2.90 -16.12
N ARG A 134 11.18 -2.32 -15.36
CA ARG A 134 12.30 -3.05 -14.78
C ARG A 134 11.81 -4.13 -13.81
N LEU A 135 10.92 -3.79 -12.88
CA LEU A 135 10.34 -4.76 -11.93
C LEU A 135 9.55 -5.86 -12.64
N HIS A 136 8.86 -5.54 -13.72
CA HIS A 136 8.16 -6.53 -14.54
C HIS A 136 9.15 -7.50 -15.20
N LYS A 137 10.19 -6.99 -15.86
CA LYS A 137 11.24 -7.81 -16.47
C LYS A 137 11.99 -8.69 -15.46
N GLU A 138 12.21 -8.19 -14.25
CA GLU A 138 12.83 -8.93 -13.16
C GLU A 138 11.89 -9.96 -12.50
N GLY A 139 10.62 -10.06 -12.92
CA GLY A 139 9.63 -10.96 -12.31
C GLY A 139 9.20 -10.55 -10.90
N LYS A 140 9.55 -9.33 -10.45
CA LYS A 140 9.30 -8.84 -9.08
C LYS A 140 7.98 -8.09 -8.95
N LEU A 141 7.39 -7.62 -10.05
CA LEU A 141 6.17 -6.81 -10.01
C LEU A 141 4.93 -7.62 -9.61
N LEU A 142 4.71 -8.79 -10.22
CA LEU A 142 3.53 -9.62 -9.95
C LEU A 142 3.45 -10.12 -8.48
N PRO A 143 4.55 -10.54 -7.83
CA PRO A 143 4.54 -10.84 -6.40
C PRO A 143 4.03 -9.70 -5.51
N LEU A 144 4.39 -8.43 -5.81
CA LEU A 144 3.92 -7.28 -5.03
C LEU A 144 2.41 -7.09 -5.16
N VAL A 145 1.88 -7.27 -6.37
CA VAL A 145 0.44 -7.22 -6.64
C VAL A 145 -0.29 -8.33 -5.89
N HIS A 146 0.21 -9.57 -5.96
CA HIS A 146 -0.41 -10.71 -5.30
C HIS A 146 -0.46 -10.53 -3.78
N GLN A 147 0.62 -9.99 -3.18
CA GLN A 147 0.65 -9.68 -1.75
C GLN A 147 -0.48 -8.74 -1.33
N CYS A 148 -0.83 -7.74 -2.15
CA CYS A 148 -1.96 -6.86 -1.84
C CYS A 148 -3.29 -7.62 -1.80
N TYR A 149 -3.57 -8.45 -2.81
CA TYR A 149 -4.82 -9.22 -2.84
C TYR A 149 -4.95 -10.18 -1.66
N LEU A 150 -3.84 -10.79 -1.22
CA LEU A 150 -3.81 -11.64 -0.03
C LEU A 150 -4.05 -10.86 1.28
N LYS A 151 -3.60 -9.60 1.36
CA LYS A 151 -3.88 -8.73 2.50
C LYS A 151 -5.36 -8.34 2.54
N LYS A 152 -5.88 -7.80 1.43
CA LYS A 152 -7.31 -7.42 1.35
C LYS A 152 -8.23 -8.60 1.62
N LYS A 153 -7.92 -9.79 1.11
CA LYS A 153 -8.74 -11.00 1.39
C LYS A 153 -8.83 -11.33 2.89
N ARG A 154 -7.79 -11.06 3.68
CA ARG A 154 -7.77 -11.32 5.13
C ARG A 154 -8.48 -10.25 5.95
N GLU A 155 -8.64 -9.04 5.45
CA GLU A 155 -9.37 -7.96 6.14
C GLU A 155 -10.89 -8.16 6.09
N PHE A 156 -11.39 -8.95 5.14
CA PHE A 156 -12.80 -9.32 4.99
C PHE A 156 -13.14 -10.70 5.60
N GLN A 157 -12.23 -11.29 6.36
CA GLN A 157 -12.41 -12.56 7.08
C GLN A 157 -12.50 -12.31 8.58
#